data_AF-A0A1J5IBU9-F1
#
_entry.id   AF-A0A1J5IBU9-F1
#
_cell.length_a   1.000
_cell.length_b   1.000
_cell.length_c   1.000
_cell.angle_alpha   90.00
_cell.angle_beta   90.00
_cell.angle_gamma   90.00
#
_symmetry.space_group_name_H-M   'P 1'
#
loop_
_entity.id
_entity.type
_entity.pdbx_description
1 polymer ?
#
loop_
_entity_poly.entity_id
_entity_poly.type
_entity_poly.pdbx_seq_one_letter_code
_entity_poly.pdbx_strand_id
1 'polypeptide(L)'
;MKNRFRIDRRLEPGQYQLTEVFADIRSYGILSAIFADAEEIDRVVANTKMFVVDQPYEMYVNNNDASITIGLTHLRCASDEFLYLDIIHELCHVKQHLQGRNLYDRSKAYVDRETEIEAYRITVAEARRIGLNDDAIANYLHVSWITPEEHKRLARSLDVGGSLDA
;
A
#
# COMPACT_ATOMS: atom_id res chain seq x y z
N MET A 1 23.39 -7.59 -0.99
CA MET A 1 22.03 -7.96 -0.54
C MET A 1 21.24 -8.42 -1.75
N LYS A 2 20.56 -9.57 -1.70
CA LYS A 2 19.62 -9.94 -2.77
C LYS A 2 18.44 -8.97 -2.67
N ASN A 3 18.17 -8.19 -3.71
CA ASN A 3 16.95 -7.37 -3.76
C ASN A 3 15.77 -8.32 -3.61
N ARG A 4 15.06 -8.19 -2.48
CA ARG A 4 13.94 -9.07 -2.12
C ARG A 4 12.71 -8.81 -3.00
N PHE A 5 12.64 -7.60 -3.57
CA PHE A 5 11.58 -7.12 -4.44
C PHE A 5 12.20 -6.55 -5.72
N ARG A 6 11.52 -6.68 -6.88
CA ARG A 6 12.01 -6.19 -8.16
C ARG A 6 11.24 -4.93 -8.58
N ILE A 7 11.73 -3.79 -8.12
CA ILE A 7 11.11 -2.48 -8.34
C ILE A 7 11.98 -1.64 -9.28
N ASP A 8 11.44 -1.10 -10.38
CA ASP A 8 12.17 -0.17 -11.23
C ASP A 8 12.06 1.28 -10.73
N ARG A 9 13.14 1.73 -10.08
CA ARG A 9 13.23 3.06 -9.46
C ARG A 9 13.72 4.15 -10.43
N ARG A 10 14.02 3.77 -11.68
CA ARG A 10 14.61 4.66 -12.70
C ARG A 10 13.57 5.19 -13.68
N LEU A 11 12.30 4.87 -13.46
CA LEU A 11 11.21 5.38 -14.27
C LEU A 11 11.14 6.90 -14.15
N GLU A 12 10.75 7.52 -15.25
CA GLU A 12 10.46 8.95 -15.33
C GLU A 12 8.95 9.16 -15.19
N PRO A 13 8.49 10.41 -15.01
CA PRO A 13 7.07 10.69 -14.97
C PRO A 13 6.35 10.18 -16.24
N GLY A 14 5.26 9.44 -16.05
CA GLY A 14 4.57 8.75 -17.14
C GLY A 14 3.53 7.74 -16.66
N GLN A 15 2.87 7.10 -17.62
CA GLN A 15 1.94 6.00 -17.39
C GLN A 15 2.63 4.67 -17.67
N TYR A 16 2.44 3.71 -16.76
CA TYR A 16 3.04 2.39 -16.77
C TYR A 16 2.02 1.32 -16.38
N GLN A 17 2.31 0.09 -16.76
CA GLN A 17 1.69 -1.10 -16.19
C GLN A 17 2.31 -1.41 -14.82
N LEU A 18 1.55 -2.04 -13.94
CA LEU A 18 2.04 -2.48 -12.64
C LEU A 18 3.32 -3.34 -12.75
N THR A 19 3.39 -4.22 -13.74
CA THR A 19 4.55 -5.09 -13.97
C THR A 19 5.78 -4.36 -14.51
N GLU A 20 5.63 -3.14 -15.03
CA GLU A 20 6.78 -2.32 -15.44
C GLU A 20 7.44 -1.63 -14.23
N VAL A 21 6.65 -1.34 -13.18
CA VAL A 21 7.14 -0.74 -11.93
C VAL A 21 7.55 -1.81 -10.92
N PHE A 22 6.70 -2.82 -10.71
CA PHE A 22 6.88 -3.95 -9.80
C PHE A 22 6.96 -5.25 -10.61
N ALA A 23 8.14 -5.59 -11.12
CA ALA A 23 8.34 -6.67 -12.08
C ALA A 23 8.00 -8.07 -11.53
N ASP A 24 8.03 -8.25 -10.22
CA ASP A 24 7.72 -9.49 -9.52
C ASP A 24 6.37 -9.47 -8.79
N ILE A 25 5.50 -8.48 -9.05
CA ILE A 25 4.19 -8.35 -8.39
C ILE A 25 3.35 -9.63 -8.40
N ARG A 26 3.40 -10.40 -9.50
CA ARG A 26 2.67 -11.67 -9.64
C ARG A 26 3.14 -12.78 -8.68
N SER A 27 4.34 -12.64 -8.12
CA SER A 27 4.90 -13.58 -7.15
C SER A 27 4.50 -13.28 -5.71
N TYR A 28 3.80 -12.17 -5.46
CA TYR A 28 3.44 -11.75 -4.12
C TYR A 28 2.33 -12.63 -3.57
N GLY A 29 2.69 -13.58 -2.69
CA GLY A 29 1.74 -14.53 -2.11
C GLY A 29 0.59 -13.87 -1.33
N ILE A 30 0.79 -12.68 -0.79
CA ILE A 30 -0.25 -11.91 -0.08
C ILE A 30 -1.44 -11.53 -0.97
N LEU A 31 -1.28 -11.53 -2.31
CA LEU A 31 -2.38 -11.20 -3.23
C LEU A 31 -3.55 -12.16 -3.11
N SER A 32 -3.32 -13.42 -2.72
CA SER A 32 -4.42 -14.38 -2.47
C SER A 32 -5.23 -14.07 -1.20
N ALA A 33 -4.77 -13.16 -0.34
CA ALA A 33 -5.55 -12.67 0.79
C ALA A 33 -6.42 -11.45 0.42
N ILE A 34 -6.16 -10.81 -0.73
CA ILE A 34 -6.85 -9.61 -1.20
C ILE A 34 -7.89 -9.97 -2.28
N PHE A 35 -7.51 -10.86 -3.19
CA PHE A 35 -8.31 -11.24 -4.36
C PHE A 35 -8.81 -12.68 -4.22
N ALA A 36 -9.94 -12.97 -4.87
CA ALA A 36 -10.66 -14.22 -4.72
C ALA A 36 -9.90 -15.42 -5.31
N ASP A 37 -9.26 -15.22 -6.46
CA ASP A 37 -8.57 -16.28 -7.20
C ASP A 37 -7.48 -15.69 -8.13
N ALA A 38 -6.74 -16.59 -8.78
CA ALA A 38 -5.66 -16.24 -9.70
C ALA A 38 -6.14 -15.45 -10.93
N GLU A 39 -7.36 -15.70 -11.40
CA GLU A 39 -7.91 -14.97 -12.56
C GLU A 39 -8.19 -13.51 -12.20
N GLU A 40 -8.73 -13.25 -11.01
CA GLU A 40 -8.90 -11.90 -10.49
C GLU A 40 -7.56 -11.20 -10.31
N ILE A 41 -6.56 -11.87 -9.72
CA ILE A 41 -5.19 -11.33 -9.60
C ILE A 41 -4.63 -10.96 -10.97
N ASP A 42 -4.76 -11.86 -11.95
CA ASP A 42 -4.24 -11.65 -13.29
C ASP A 42 -4.88 -10.46 -13.98
N ARG A 43 -6.22 -10.37 -13.89
CA ARG A 43 -7.00 -9.26 -14.40
C ARG A 43 -6.65 -7.94 -13.74
N VAL A 44 -6.53 -7.88 -12.41
CA VAL A 44 -6.22 -6.63 -11.70
C VAL A 44 -4.82 -6.16 -12.07
N VAL A 45 -3.81 -7.02 -11.97
CA VAL A 45 -2.42 -6.66 -12.31
C VAL A 45 -2.29 -6.22 -13.78
N ALA A 46 -3.05 -6.83 -14.70
CA ALA A 46 -3.00 -6.48 -16.12
C ALA A 46 -3.72 -5.16 -16.46
N ASN A 47 -4.77 -4.79 -15.73
CA ASN A 47 -5.63 -3.66 -16.10
C ASN A 47 -5.45 -2.41 -15.22
N THR A 48 -4.88 -2.55 -14.03
CA THR A 48 -4.58 -1.40 -13.18
C THR A 48 -3.41 -0.61 -13.77
N LYS A 49 -3.70 0.64 -14.14
CA LYS A 49 -2.70 1.61 -14.61
C LYS A 49 -1.96 2.19 -13.42
N MET A 50 -0.67 2.44 -13.61
CA MET A 50 0.16 3.15 -12.64
C MET A 50 0.71 4.44 -13.25
N PHE A 51 0.65 5.54 -12.52
CA PHE A 51 1.21 6.83 -12.90
C PHE A 51 2.38 7.18 -11.99
N VAL A 52 3.54 7.45 -12.59
CA VAL A 52 4.66 8.09 -11.89
C VAL A 52 4.54 9.59 -12.15
N VAL A 53 4.51 10.40 -11.10
CA VAL A 53 4.34 11.85 -11.21
C VAL A 53 5.43 12.60 -10.45
N ASP A 54 5.89 13.74 -10.98
CA ASP A 54 6.84 14.61 -10.28
C ASP A 54 6.12 15.50 -9.25
N GLN A 55 5.58 14.84 -8.23
CA GLN A 55 4.89 15.47 -7.10
C GLN A 55 5.31 14.77 -5.80
N PRO A 56 5.29 15.44 -4.64
CA PRO A 56 5.74 14.90 -3.37
C PRO A 56 4.70 13.96 -2.74
N TYR A 57 4.01 13.17 -3.56
CA TYR A 57 3.03 12.19 -3.11
C TYR A 57 3.72 10.89 -2.73
N GLU A 58 3.14 10.20 -1.75
CA GLU A 58 3.41 8.78 -1.51
C GLU A 58 2.69 7.97 -2.63
N MET A 59 1.99 6.90 -2.30
CA MET A 59 1.14 6.16 -3.23
C MET A 59 -0.34 6.42 -2.92
N TYR A 60 -1.22 6.43 -3.93
CA TYR A 60 -2.67 6.49 -3.73
C TYR A 60 -3.46 5.95 -4.93
N VAL A 61 -4.69 5.49 -4.68
CA VAL A 61 -5.66 5.08 -5.71
C VAL A 61 -6.60 6.22 -6.11
N ASN A 62 -6.78 6.42 -7.41
CA ASN A 62 -7.79 7.31 -7.96
C ASN A 62 -9.20 6.71 -7.81
N ASN A 63 -10.10 7.43 -7.13
CA ASN A 63 -11.47 6.98 -6.86
C ASN A 63 -12.40 6.94 -8.08
N ASN A 64 -11.95 7.39 -9.26
CA ASN A 64 -12.77 7.39 -10.48
C ASN A 64 -12.54 6.14 -11.33
N ASP A 65 -11.30 5.64 -11.38
CA ASP A 65 -10.90 4.58 -12.31
C ASP A 65 -9.98 3.51 -11.69
N ALA A 66 -9.72 3.57 -10.38
CA ALA A 66 -8.80 2.69 -9.67
C ALA A 66 -7.35 2.66 -10.20
N SER A 67 -6.93 3.69 -10.95
CA SER A 67 -5.51 3.87 -11.26
C SER A 67 -4.70 4.21 -10.01
N ILE A 68 -3.45 3.78 -9.97
CA ILE A 68 -2.53 4.01 -8.85
C ILE A 68 -1.57 5.13 -9.27
N THR A 69 -1.31 6.08 -8.39
CA THR A 69 -0.30 7.11 -8.59
C THR A 69 0.79 6.98 -7.53
N ILE A 70 2.06 7.13 -7.94
CA ILE A 70 3.21 7.24 -7.04
C ILE A 70 4.00 8.51 -7.35
N GLY A 71 4.41 9.25 -6.33
CA GLY A 71 5.35 10.36 -6.48
C GLY A 71 6.76 9.89 -6.82
N LEU A 72 7.42 10.60 -7.73
CA LEU A 72 8.77 10.28 -8.22
C LEU A 72 9.80 10.24 -7.07
N THR A 73 9.71 11.18 -6.14
CA THR A 73 10.57 11.23 -4.96
C THR A 73 10.36 10.00 -4.07
N HIS A 74 9.11 9.56 -3.88
CA HIS A 74 8.80 8.38 -3.09
C HIS A 74 9.35 7.11 -3.74
N LEU A 75 9.10 6.92 -5.05
CA LEU A 75 9.65 5.81 -5.85
C LEU A 75 11.18 5.73 -5.77
N ARG A 76 11.87 6.89 -5.74
CA ARG A 76 13.32 6.97 -5.72
C ARG A 76 13.93 6.83 -4.33
N CYS A 77 13.23 7.21 -3.26
CA CYS A 77 13.81 7.33 -1.92
C CYS A 77 13.27 6.34 -0.87
N ALA A 78 12.04 5.84 -0.99
CA ALA A 78 11.46 4.92 -0.01
C ALA A 78 12.18 3.56 0.02
N SER A 79 12.16 2.84 1.13
CA SER A 79 12.75 1.49 1.16
C SER A 79 11.99 0.54 0.24
N ASP A 80 12.65 -0.53 -0.21
CA ASP A 80 11.97 -1.54 -1.04
C ASP A 80 10.83 -2.21 -0.26
N GLU A 81 10.99 -2.40 1.05
CA GLU A 81 9.93 -2.88 1.94
C GLU A 81 8.73 -1.94 1.97
N PHE A 82 8.92 -0.62 2.00
CA PHE A 82 7.81 0.33 2.06
C PHE A 82 7.09 0.39 0.72
N LEU A 83 7.82 0.48 -0.40
CA LEU A 83 7.20 0.43 -1.73
C LEU A 83 6.44 -0.88 -1.97
N TYR A 84 6.95 -1.99 -1.45
CA TYR A 84 6.28 -3.28 -1.47
C TYR A 84 4.96 -3.25 -0.68
N LEU A 85 4.98 -2.72 0.54
CA LEU A 85 3.77 -2.62 1.38
C LEU A 85 2.77 -1.62 0.80
N ASP A 86 3.23 -0.50 0.24
CA ASP A 86 2.38 0.51 -0.42
C ASP A 86 1.61 -0.10 -1.58
N ILE A 87 2.27 -0.85 -2.48
CA ILE A 87 1.54 -1.43 -3.60
C ILE A 87 0.50 -2.46 -3.14
N ILE A 88 0.76 -3.17 -2.03
CA ILE A 88 -0.22 -4.09 -1.42
C ILE A 88 -1.39 -3.31 -0.82
N HIS A 89 -1.11 -2.19 -0.14
CA HIS A 89 -2.12 -1.28 0.39
C HIS A 89 -3.04 -0.77 -0.73
N GLU A 90 -2.45 -0.23 -1.79
CA GLU A 90 -3.21 0.30 -2.92
C GLU A 90 -3.99 -0.79 -3.65
N LEU A 91 -3.49 -2.03 -3.75
CA LEU A 91 -4.26 -3.13 -4.32
C LEU A 91 -5.47 -3.52 -3.46
N CYS A 92 -5.41 -3.35 -2.13
CA CYS A 92 -6.59 -3.45 -1.27
C CYS A 92 -7.62 -2.38 -1.65
N HIS A 93 -7.18 -1.14 -1.87
CA HIS A 93 -8.05 -0.06 -2.32
C HIS A 93 -8.61 -0.27 -3.73
N VAL A 94 -7.83 -0.83 -4.67
CA VAL A 94 -8.33 -1.25 -5.99
C VAL A 94 -9.46 -2.27 -5.80
N LYS A 95 -9.27 -3.28 -4.95
CA LYS A 95 -10.33 -4.28 -4.65
C LYS A 95 -11.57 -3.62 -4.06
N GLN A 96 -11.41 -2.73 -3.08
CA GLN A 96 -12.52 -2.01 -2.44
C GLN A 96 -13.26 -1.10 -3.43
N HIS A 97 -12.55 -0.43 -4.33
CA HIS A 97 -13.15 0.37 -5.40
C HIS A 97 -13.94 -0.50 -6.38
N LEU A 98 -13.41 -1.66 -6.79
CA LEU A 98 -14.13 -2.63 -7.62
C LEU A 98 -15.41 -3.17 -6.96
N GLN A 99 -15.49 -3.12 -5.62
CA GLN A 99 -16.70 -3.43 -4.85
C GLN A 99 -17.66 -2.22 -4.71
N GLY A 100 -17.34 -1.07 -5.30
CA GLY A 100 -18.14 0.15 -5.25
C GLY A 100 -18.03 0.94 -3.95
N ARG A 101 -16.98 0.72 -3.15
CA ARG A 101 -16.78 1.43 -1.87
C ARG A 101 -16.18 2.82 -2.11
N ASN A 102 -16.58 3.79 -1.30
CA ASN A 102 -15.99 5.13 -1.30
C ASN A 102 -14.70 5.14 -0.47
N LEU A 103 -13.55 5.26 -1.13
CA LEU A 103 -12.24 5.29 -0.46
C LEU A 103 -12.02 6.61 0.32
N TYR A 104 -12.68 7.69 -0.08
CA TYR A 104 -12.46 9.04 0.42
C TYR A 104 -13.67 9.58 1.18
N ASP A 105 -14.30 8.75 2.01
CA ASP A 105 -15.36 9.22 2.91
C ASP A 105 -14.81 10.30 3.86
N ARG A 106 -15.16 11.56 3.58
CA ARG A 106 -14.72 12.75 4.32
C ARG A 106 -15.49 12.95 5.62
N SER A 107 -16.50 12.13 5.91
CA SER A 107 -17.20 12.17 7.20
C SER A 107 -16.38 11.55 8.34
N LYS A 108 -15.35 10.76 8.01
CA LYS A 108 -14.43 10.11 8.96
C LYS A 108 -13.01 10.62 8.76
N ALA A 109 -12.25 10.70 9.85
CA ALA A 109 -10.81 10.91 9.78
C ALA A 109 -10.15 9.74 9.04
N TYR A 110 -9.02 9.99 8.38
CA TYR A 110 -8.29 9.01 7.56
C TYR A 110 -8.11 7.68 8.31
N VAL A 111 -7.55 7.75 9.52
CA VAL A 111 -7.25 6.56 10.34
C VAL A 111 -8.48 5.83 10.89
N ASP A 112 -9.68 6.40 10.76
CA ASP A 112 -10.93 5.78 11.21
C ASP A 112 -11.78 5.25 10.04
N ARG A 113 -11.32 5.41 8.79
CA ARG A 113 -12.00 4.84 7.63
C ARG A 113 -11.83 3.33 7.64
N GLU A 114 -12.94 2.64 7.48
CA GLU A 114 -12.96 1.17 7.43
C GLU A 114 -12.09 0.62 6.30
N THR A 115 -12.05 1.33 5.15
CA THR A 115 -11.22 0.98 4.00
C THR A 115 -9.73 1.00 4.32
N GLU A 116 -9.27 2.05 5.03
CA GLU A 116 -7.88 2.22 5.46
C GLU A 116 -7.49 1.17 6.50
N ILE A 117 -8.34 0.96 7.51
CA ILE A 117 -8.11 -0.04 8.56
C ILE A 117 -8.00 -1.45 7.98
N GLU A 118 -8.87 -1.82 7.04
CA GLU A 118 -8.79 -3.11 6.36
C GLU A 118 -7.50 -3.26 5.56
N ALA A 119 -7.13 -2.25 4.77
CA ALA A 119 -5.91 -2.27 3.97
C ALA A 119 -4.65 -2.37 4.87
N TYR A 120 -4.60 -1.57 5.94
CA TYR A 120 -3.49 -1.62 6.90
C TYR A 120 -3.41 -2.94 7.67
N ARG A 121 -4.52 -3.61 7.97
CA ARG A 121 -4.47 -4.95 8.61
C ARG A 121 -3.73 -5.95 7.73
N ILE A 122 -3.99 -5.92 6.42
CA ILE A 122 -3.30 -6.79 5.45
C ILE A 122 -1.82 -6.43 5.38
N THR A 123 -1.48 -5.14 5.26
CA THR A 123 -0.06 -4.73 5.14
C THR A 123 0.73 -4.92 6.43
N VAL A 124 0.14 -4.72 7.61
CA VAL A 124 0.80 -5.00 8.90
C VAL A 124 1.08 -6.50 9.06
N ALA A 125 0.11 -7.36 8.71
CA ALA A 125 0.33 -8.80 8.74
C ALA A 125 1.46 -9.22 7.79
N GLU A 126 1.49 -8.62 6.59
CA GLU A 126 2.54 -8.87 5.61
C GLU A 126 3.90 -8.32 6.05
N ALA A 127 3.95 -7.13 6.63
CA ALA A 127 5.15 -6.51 7.19
C ALA A 127 5.79 -7.43 8.25
N ARG A 128 4.98 -7.99 9.14
CA ARG A 128 5.42 -9.00 10.12
C ARG A 128 5.93 -10.26 9.44
N ARG A 129 5.21 -10.78 8.44
CA ARG A 129 5.62 -11.96 7.67
C ARG A 129 6.97 -11.78 6.98
N ILE A 130 7.26 -10.57 6.48
CA ILE A 130 8.55 -10.27 5.87
C ILE A 130 9.64 -9.90 6.89
N GLY A 131 9.32 -9.79 8.17
CA GLY A 131 10.27 -9.65 9.27
C GLY A 131 10.48 -8.22 9.78
N LEU A 132 9.58 -7.28 9.48
CA LEU A 132 9.60 -5.97 10.12
C LEU A 132 9.18 -6.12 11.60
N ASN A 133 9.87 -5.40 12.48
CA ASN A 133 9.48 -5.28 13.88
C ASN A 133 8.44 -4.16 14.05
N ASP A 134 7.85 -4.07 15.24
CA ASP A 134 6.81 -3.09 15.53
C ASP A 134 7.28 -1.63 15.37
N ASP A 135 8.55 -1.32 15.63
CA ASP A 135 9.09 0.03 15.38
C ASP A 135 9.10 0.38 13.88
N ALA A 136 9.53 -0.56 13.03
CA ALA A 136 9.53 -0.36 11.59
C ALA A 136 8.10 -0.30 11.03
N ILE A 137 7.18 -1.09 11.57
CA ILE A 137 5.76 -1.04 11.19
C ILE A 137 5.13 0.27 11.67
N ALA A 138 5.42 0.73 12.88
CA ALA A 138 4.95 2.01 13.37
C ALA A 138 5.45 3.15 12.49
N ASN A 139 6.71 3.12 12.05
CA ASN A 139 7.26 4.08 11.10
C ASN A 139 6.54 4.01 9.73
N TYR A 140 6.20 2.81 9.26
CA TYR A 140 5.42 2.62 8.03
C TYR A 140 4.02 3.25 8.12
N LEU A 141 3.34 3.11 9.27
CA LEU A 141 2.02 3.71 9.51
C LEU A 141 2.05 5.25 9.64
N HIS A 142 3.23 5.87 9.70
CA HIS A 142 3.39 7.31 9.87
C HIS A 142 3.40 8.04 8.52
N VAL A 143 2.21 8.27 7.97
CA VAL A 143 2.03 9.03 6.71
C VAL A 143 1.99 10.54 6.94
N SER A 144 2.37 11.33 5.93
CA SER A 144 2.60 12.78 6.11
C SER A 144 1.35 13.63 6.42
N TRP A 145 0.15 13.06 6.27
CA TRP A 145 -1.14 13.78 6.40
C TRP A 145 -1.95 13.40 7.64
N ILE A 146 -1.35 12.65 8.59
CA ILE A 146 -1.98 12.35 9.88
C ILE A 146 -1.25 13.03 11.03
N THR A 147 -1.99 13.36 12.08
CA THR A 147 -1.44 13.90 13.32
C THR A 147 -0.74 12.80 14.14
N PRO A 148 0.18 13.14 15.07
CA PRO A 148 0.77 12.16 15.99
C PRO A 148 -0.28 11.38 16.82
N GLU A 149 -1.40 12.02 17.17
CA GLU A 149 -2.51 11.39 17.88
C GLU A 149 -3.26 10.37 17.00
N GLU A 150 -3.49 10.69 15.73
CA GLU A 150 -4.07 9.77 14.75
C GLU A 150 -3.13 8.60 14.46
N HIS A 151 -1.84 8.85 14.33
CA HIS A 151 -0.82 7.81 14.16
C HIS A 151 -0.82 6.81 15.32
N LYS A 152 -0.83 7.30 16.57
CA LYS A 152 -0.96 6.44 17.76
C LYS A 152 -2.26 5.63 17.76
N ARG A 153 -3.37 6.23 17.33
CA ARG A 153 -4.68 5.57 17.26
C ARG A 153 -4.68 4.46 16.20
N LEU A 154 -4.07 4.71 15.04
CA LEU A 154 -3.89 3.73 13.97
C LEU A 154 -2.99 2.57 14.40
N ALA A 155 -1.81 2.87 14.97
CA ALA A 155 -0.90 1.83 15.45
C ALA A 155 -1.58 0.93 16.49
N ARG A 156 -2.32 1.53 17.45
CA ARG A 156 -3.07 0.78 18.45
C ARG A 156 -4.18 -0.08 17.87
N SER A 157 -4.92 0.40 16.87
CA SER A 157 -6.02 -0.37 16.25
C SER A 157 -5.52 -1.58 15.43
N LEU A 158 -4.22 -1.58 15.09
CA LEU A 158 -3.52 -2.62 14.35
C LEU A 158 -2.58 -3.46 15.24
N ASP A 159 -2.63 -3.24 16.55
CA ASP A 159 -1.79 -3.92 17.55
C ASP A 159 -0.28 -3.74 17.29
N VAL A 160 0.13 -2.54 16.90
CA VAL A 160 1.53 -2.18 16.61
C VAL A 160 2.06 -1.29 17.73
N GLY A 161 3.19 -1.67 18.33
CA GLY A 161 3.80 -0.92 19.45
C GLY A 161 3.20 -1.27 20.82
N GLY A 162 2.35 -2.30 20.86
CA GLY A 162 1.95 -2.97 22.09
C GLY A 162 3.02 -3.98 22.47
N SER A 163 3.84 -3.67 23.46
CA SER A 163 4.38 -4.74 24.30
C SER A 163 3.16 -5.51 24.80
N LEU A 164 3.11 -6.81 24.49
CA LEU A 164 2.29 -7.74 25.23
C LEU A 164 2.55 -7.46 26.70
N ASP A 165 1.52 -7.00 27.43
CA ASP A 165 1.51 -7.06 28.88
C ASP A 165 1.82 -8.53 29.24
N ALA A 166 3.05 -8.76 29.68
CA ALA A 166 3.50 -9.99 30.33
C ALA A 166 3.14 -9.93 31.82
#